data_AF-A0A3R8AS19-F1
#
_entry.id   AF-A0A3R8AS19-F1
#
_cell.length_a   1.000
_cell.length_b   1.000
_cell.length_c   1.000
_cell.angle_alpha   90.00
_cell.angle_beta   90.00
_cell.angle_gamma   90.00
#
_symmetry.space_group_name_H-M   'P 1'
#
loop_
_entity.id
_entity.type
_entity.pdbx_description
1 polymer ?
#
loop_
_entity_poly.entity_id
_entity_poly.type
_entity_poly.pdbx_seq_one_letter_code
_entity_poly.pdbx_strand_id
1 'polypeptide(L)' 'MALNKNNPNARGAKQQDKTYNGKVIKPVLYIGTWVGEGRYMAAQTEDGKIIKDPKGKPIPYSAF' A
#
# COMPACT_ATOMS: atom_id res chain seq x y z
N MET A 1 -0.78 -19.84 -27.05
CA MET A 1 -1.20 -19.29 -25.73
C MET A 1 -0.75 -17.84 -25.67
N ALA A 2 -1.67 -16.90 -25.91
CA ALA A 2 -1.33 -15.48 -25.95
C ALA A 2 -1.09 -14.96 -24.52
N LEU A 3 0.15 -14.56 -24.21
CA LEU A 3 0.46 -13.77 -23.03
C LEU A 3 -0.14 -12.37 -23.22
N ASN A 4 -1.42 -12.22 -22.87
CA ASN A 4 -2.07 -10.92 -22.84
C ASN A 4 -1.31 -10.03 -21.84
N LYS A 5 -0.82 -8.87 -22.29
CA LYS A 5 -0.08 -7.90 -21.45
C LYS A 5 -0.90 -7.41 -20.24
N ASN A 6 -2.21 -7.68 -20.25
CA ASN A 6 -3.12 -7.35 -19.16
C ASN A 6 -3.39 -8.49 -18.18
N ASN A 7 -2.66 -9.61 -18.23
CA ASN A 7 -2.89 -10.72 -17.31
C ASN A 7 -2.39 -10.35 -15.89
N PRO A 8 -3.27 -10.13 -14.90
CA PRO A 8 -2.86 -9.72 -13.56
C PRO A 8 -2.04 -10.82 -12.85
N ASN A 9 -2.30 -12.09 -13.19
CA ASN A 9 -1.56 -13.25 -12.67
C ASN A 9 -0.11 -13.36 -13.18
N ALA A 10 0.25 -12.62 -14.24
CA ALA A 10 1.62 -12.55 -14.74
C ALA A 10 2.44 -11.42 -14.11
N ARG A 11 1.81 -10.60 -13.24
CA ARG A 11 2.49 -9.52 -12.52
C ARG A 11 3.26 -10.14 -11.36
N GLY A 12 4.57 -9.87 -11.28
CA GLY A 12 5.46 -10.50 -10.31
C GLY A 12 5.00 -10.31 -8.87
N ALA A 13 5.46 -11.18 -7.97
CA ALA A 13 5.05 -11.27 -6.55
C ALA A 13 5.05 -9.93 -5.77
N LYS A 14 5.78 -8.91 -6.23
CA LYS A 14 5.79 -7.55 -5.68
C LYS A 14 4.47 -6.77 -5.88
N GLN A 15 3.61 -7.23 -6.78
CA GLN A 15 2.30 -6.65 -7.07
C GLN A 15 1.17 -7.65 -6.74
N GLN A 16 1.38 -8.50 -5.73
CA GLN A 16 0.27 -9.18 -5.08
C GLN A 16 -0.40 -8.20 -4.11
N ASP A 17 -1.71 -8.31 -3.99
CA ASP A 17 -2.49 -7.54 -3.02
C ASP A 17 -1.99 -7.88 -1.62
N LYS A 18 -1.32 -6.91 -1.00
CA LYS A 18 -0.85 -7.09 0.37
C LYS A 18 -2.06 -7.08 1.29
N THR A 19 -2.05 -7.95 2.29
CA THR A 19 -3.11 -8.00 3.29
C THR A 19 -2.53 -7.60 4.64
N TYR A 20 -3.24 -6.74 5.36
CA TYR A 20 -2.92 -6.38 6.73
C TYR A 20 -4.14 -6.69 7.59
N ASN A 21 -3.93 -7.49 8.63
CA ASN A 21 -4.98 -7.89 9.56
C ASN A 21 -6.22 -8.52 8.87
N GLY A 22 -5.99 -9.33 7.83
CA GLY A 22 -7.03 -9.96 7.01
C GLY A 22 -7.76 -9.03 6.03
N LYS A 23 -7.39 -7.74 5.99
CA LYS A 23 -7.94 -6.76 5.03
C LYS A 23 -6.93 -6.48 3.93
N VAL A 24 -7.42 -6.37 2.69
CA VAL A 24 -6.60 -5.92 1.56
C VAL A 24 -6.17 -4.47 1.81
N ILE A 25 -4.88 -4.20 1.62
CA ILE A 25 -4.32 -2.86 1.70
C ILE A 25 -3.95 -2.35 0.32
N LYS A 26 -4.18 -1.06 0.11
CA LYS A 26 -3.86 -0.33 -1.12
C LYS A 26 -2.73 0.65 -0.83
N PRO A 27 -1.77 0.82 -1.75
CA PRO A 27 -0.80 1.90 -1.65
C PRO A 27 -1.50 3.23 -1.91
N VAL A 28 -1.38 4.19 -0.98
CA VAL A 28 -1.86 5.57 -1.13
C VAL A 28 -0.72 6.55 -0.94
N LEU A 29 -0.69 7.63 -1.71
CA LEU A 29 0.30 8.68 -1.53
C LEU A 29 0.02 9.44 -0.24
N TYR A 30 0.92 9.33 0.73
CA TYR A 30 0.91 10.17 1.92
C TYR A 30 1.82 11.39 1.74
N ILE A 31 1.30 12.55 2.11
CA ILE A 31 1.99 13.84 2.02
C ILE A 31 2.09 14.43 3.43
N GLY A 32 3.14 14.03 4.14
CA GLY A 32 3.47 14.50 5.48
C GLY A 32 4.48 15.65 5.50
N THR A 33 4.64 16.39 4.39
CA THR A 33 5.61 17.49 4.29
C THR A 33 5.41 18.55 5.39
N TRP A 34 4.18 18.80 5.79
CA TRP A 34 3.82 19.77 6.85
C TRP A 34 4.17 19.29 8.28
N VAL A 35 4.31 17.98 8.48
CA VAL A 35 4.65 17.36 9.77
C VAL A 35 6.08 16.80 9.81
N GLY A 36 6.90 17.12 8.80
CA GLY A 36 8.30 16.69 8.71
C GLY A 36 8.50 15.21 8.33
N GLU A 37 7.46 14.51 7.90
CA GLU A 37 7.52 13.07 7.54
C GLU A 37 7.81 12.82 6.06
N GLY A 38 7.85 13.87 5.23
CA GLY A 38 8.13 13.76 3.80
C GLY A 38 6.94 13.22 2.99
N ARG A 39 7.23 12.62 1.82
CA ARG A 39 6.22 12.02 0.93
C ARG A 39 6.58 10.57 0.68
N TYR A 40 5.65 9.66 0.89
CA TYR A 40 5.85 8.23 0.66
C TYR A 40 4.53 7.50 0.40
N MET A 41 4.61 6.26 -0.08
CA MET A 41 3.44 5.40 -0.24
C MET A 41 3.08 4.78 1.10
N ALA A 42 1.97 5.20 1.70
CA ALA A 42 1.43 4.59 2.91
C ALA A 42 0.45 3.46 2.57
N ALA A 43 0.26 2.52 3.50
CA ALA A 43 -0.77 1.51 3.37
C ALA A 43 -2.14 2.04 3.82
N GLN A 44 -3.15 1.86 2.98
CA GLN A 44 -4.54 2.20 3.25
C GLN A 44 -5.39 0.94 3.27
N THR A 45 -6.25 0.77 4.26
CA THR A 45 -7.25 -0.31 4.25
C THR A 45 -8.34 -0.04 3.23
N GLU A 46 -9.08 -1.07 2.85
CA GLU A 46 -10.21 -0.95 1.93
C GLU A 46 -11.29 0.05 2.40
N ASP A 47 -11.44 0.23 3.71
CA ASP A 47 -12.30 1.26 4.33
C ASP A 47 -11.84 2.71 4.09
N GLY A 48 -10.75 2.93 3.36
CA GLY A 48 -10.17 4.25 3.09
C GLY A 48 -9.34 4.83 4.24
N LYS A 49 -9.14 4.08 5.32
CA LYS A 49 -8.33 4.51 6.47
C LYS A 49 -6.86 4.17 6.25
N ILE A 50 -5.97 5.12 6.51
CA ILE A 50 -4.53 4.89 6.47
C ILE A 50 -4.12 4.12 7.72
N ILE A 51 -3.33 3.06 7.54
CA ILE A 51 -2.77 2.30 8.64
C ILE A 51 -1.67 3.13 9.28
N LYS A 52 -1.79 3.37 10.57
CA LYS A 52 -0.84 4.13 11.37
C LYS A 52 -0.27 3.26 12.47
N ASP A 53 1.00 3.46 12.76
CA ASP A 53 1.66 2.93 13.94
C ASP A 53 1.04 3.50 15.23
N PRO A 54 1.30 2.90 16.40
CA PRO A 54 0.82 3.40 17.70
C PRO A 54 1.25 4.85 17.99
N LYS A 55 2.31 5.32 17.32
CA LYS A 55 2.83 6.70 17.38
C LYS A 55 2.11 7.68 16.45
N GLY A 56 1.07 7.23 15.73
CA GLY A 56 0.30 8.03 14.78
C GLY A 56 0.93 8.17 13.38
N LYS A 57 2.10 7.57 13.14
CA LYS A 57 2.80 7.63 11.85
C LYS A 57 2.21 6.65 10.84
N PRO A 58 1.90 7.06 9.60
CA PRO A 58 1.45 6.14 8.57
C PRO A 58 2.52 5.09 8.23
N ILE A 59 2.14 3.83 8.18
CA ILE A 59 3.07 2.74 7.85
C ILE A 59 3.29 2.72 6.33
N PRO A 60 4.54 2.72 5.85
CA PRO A 60 4.83 2.65 4.42
C PRO A 60 4.34 1.32 3.83
N TYR A 61 3.73 1.37 2.65
CA TYR A 61 3.20 0.20 1.94
C TYR A 61 4.28 -0.84 1.61
N SER A 62 5.54 -0.41 1.50
CA SER A 62 6.68 -1.31 1.29
C SER A 62 7.05 -2.15 2.52
N ALA A 63 6.58 -1.80 3.71
CA ALA A 63 6.87 -2.54 4.95
C ALA A 63 5.93 -3.74 5.20
N PHE A 64 4.84 -3.85 4.43
CA PHE A 64 3.99 -5.03 4.36
C PHE A 64 4.49 -6.01 3.30
#